data_AF-A0A6V7TRR9-F1
#
_entry.id   AF-A0A6V7TRR9-F1
#
_cell.length_a   1.000
_cell.length_b   1.000
_cell.length_c   1.000
_cell.angle_alpha   90.00
_cell.angle_beta   90.00
_cell.angle_gamma   90.00
#
_symmetry.space_group_name_H-M   'P 1'
#
loop_
_entity.id
_entity.type
_entity.pdbx_description
1 polymer ?
#
loop_
_entity_poly.entity_id
_entity_poly.type
_entity_poly.pdbx_seq_one_letter_code
_entity_poly.pdbx_strand_id
1 'polypeptide(L)'
;MRRYLGVYSTTRDPGKILTGSRSRPISTIYIHIFFSYNNLNKKFYIIAHLTTLILFDIIIFLLYIMPIFDYKTVIVTGSSFDNIYFVYSINPIFPFFPMLIFIISSINYLIIAILAKYKTDLTTPKMRKVNRSLSLIVFLNIGLLFLNYIITYIVSEDSSKKYEVSVDTWFISTYLSVIYLVGLAANAPILFINSSDYREAYLKEFNLIKKFFKKIFNNSSTPILVVPRVVNNNQLNQVTPIAS
;
A
#
# COMPACT_ATOMS: atom_id res chain seq x y z
N MET A 1 2.68 -10.34 -44.17
CA MET A 1 2.58 -8.89 -43.93
C MET A 1 3.60 -8.51 -42.85
N ARG A 2 4.31 -7.40 -43.04
CA ARG A 2 5.76 -7.22 -42.78
C ARG A 2 6.22 -7.31 -41.32
N ARG A 3 7.32 -8.05 -41.13
CA ARG A 3 8.22 -8.04 -39.95
C ARG A 3 8.97 -6.71 -39.91
N TYR A 4 8.92 -5.99 -38.79
CA TYR A 4 9.83 -4.90 -38.47
C TYR A 4 10.93 -5.45 -37.55
N LEU A 5 12.09 -5.75 -38.13
CA LEU A 5 13.35 -5.91 -37.41
C LEU A 5 14.04 -4.54 -37.40
N GLY A 6 13.91 -3.82 -36.29
CA GLY A 6 14.67 -2.60 -36.03
C GLY A 6 16.05 -2.97 -35.48
N VAL A 7 17.04 -3.04 -36.35
CA VAL A 7 18.46 -3.13 -35.99
C VAL A 7 18.92 -1.74 -35.55
N TYR A 8 19.14 -1.54 -34.26
CA TYR A 8 19.82 -0.35 -33.76
C TYR A 8 21.34 -0.54 -33.89
N SER A 9 21.95 0.13 -34.87
CA SER A 9 23.40 0.27 -34.97
C SER A 9 23.88 1.29 -33.94
N THR A 10 24.55 0.84 -32.88
CA THR A 10 25.29 1.70 -31.97
C THR A 10 26.65 2.04 -32.58
N THR A 11 26.73 3.14 -33.34
CA THR A 11 28.00 3.77 -33.66
C THR A 11 28.52 4.46 -32.39
N ARG A 12 29.54 3.84 -31.76
CA ARG A 12 30.33 4.48 -30.70
C ARG A 12 31.19 5.57 -31.34
N ASP A 13 31.03 6.80 -30.87
CA ASP A 13 31.87 7.94 -31.20
C ASP A 13 33.02 8.02 -30.18
N PRO A 14 34.27 7.69 -30.53
CA PRO A 14 35.39 7.64 -29.60
C PRO A 14 36.12 8.99 -29.62
N GLY A 15 35.56 10.03 -29.00
CA GLY A 15 36.25 11.31 -29.02
C GLY A 15 35.51 12.48 -28.41
N LYS A 16 35.30 12.49 -27.09
CA LYS A 16 35.15 13.75 -26.36
C LYS A 16 35.64 13.61 -24.92
N ILE A 17 36.93 13.88 -24.76
CA ILE A 17 37.55 14.29 -23.50
C ILE A 17 37.03 15.70 -23.21
N LEU A 18 36.26 15.86 -22.13
CA LEU A 18 36.01 17.17 -21.53
C LEU A 18 36.38 17.11 -20.05
N THR A 19 37.56 17.65 -19.79
CA THR A 19 38.07 18.10 -18.51
C THR A 19 37.19 19.24 -17.98
N GLY A 20 36.81 19.16 -16.71
CA GLY A 20 35.95 20.18 -16.09
C GLY A 20 35.48 19.81 -14.69
N SER A 21 36.43 19.45 -13.80
CA SER A 21 36.16 19.30 -12.36
C SER A 21 35.89 20.68 -11.74
N ARG A 22 34.65 21.15 -11.84
CA ARG A 22 34.12 22.21 -10.98
C ARG A 22 33.67 21.57 -9.67
N SER A 23 34.39 21.87 -8.59
CA SER A 23 33.94 21.64 -7.22
C SER A 23 32.58 22.32 -7.03
N ARG A 24 31.55 21.52 -6.80
CA ARG A 24 30.23 22.04 -6.40
C ARG A 24 30.17 22.09 -4.87
N PRO A 25 29.65 23.18 -4.30
CA PRO A 25 29.61 23.35 -2.85
C PRO A 25 28.66 22.33 -2.21
N ILE A 26 29.04 21.97 -0.98
CA ILE A 26 28.39 21.06 -0.05
C ILE A 26 26.91 21.44 0.11
N SER A 27 26.06 20.79 -0.68
CA SER A 27 24.60 20.73 -0.51
C SER A 27 24.06 19.34 -0.91
N THR A 28 24.97 18.37 -1.05
CA THR A 28 24.76 17.08 -1.72
C THR A 28 24.24 15.97 -0.79
N ILE A 29 23.79 16.30 0.42
CA ILE A 29 23.34 15.27 1.38
C ILE A 29 21.83 14.98 1.29
N TYR A 30 21.00 15.87 0.75
CA TYR A 30 19.54 15.70 0.80
C TYR A 30 18.82 15.36 -0.52
N ILE A 31 19.56 15.03 -1.59
CA ILE A 31 18.98 14.70 -2.91
C ILE A 31 19.30 13.25 -3.32
N HIS A 32 19.31 12.31 -2.36
CA HIS A 32 19.53 10.89 -2.67
C HIS A 32 18.23 10.06 -2.77
N ILE A 33 17.08 10.59 -2.34
CA ILE A 33 15.84 9.80 -2.22
C ILE A 33 15.11 9.59 -3.56
N PHE A 34 15.30 10.46 -4.56
CA PHE A 34 14.55 10.36 -5.83
C PHE A 34 15.39 10.34 -7.12
N PHE A 35 16.66 10.75 -7.07
CA PHE A 35 17.49 10.85 -8.29
C PHE A 35 18.53 9.75 -8.48
N SER A 36 18.63 8.78 -7.56
CA SER A 36 19.63 7.70 -7.66
C SER A 36 19.07 6.40 -8.24
N TYR A 37 18.12 6.48 -9.18
CA TYR A 37 17.62 5.28 -9.87
C TYR A 37 18.71 4.59 -10.71
N ASN A 38 19.78 5.30 -11.06
CA ASN A 38 20.83 4.79 -11.94
C ASN A 38 22.11 4.30 -11.24
N ASN A 39 22.35 4.59 -9.96
CA ASN A 39 23.63 4.23 -9.30
C ASN A 39 23.53 3.77 -7.83
N LEU A 40 22.38 3.86 -7.16
CA LEU A 40 22.23 3.23 -5.85
C LEU A 40 21.98 1.73 -6.06
N ASN A 41 22.84 0.89 -5.48
CA ASN A 41 22.63 -0.55 -5.47
C ASN A 41 21.27 -0.81 -4.80
N LYS A 42 20.27 -1.24 -5.59
CA LYS A 42 18.85 -1.35 -5.19
C LYS A 42 18.67 -2.03 -3.83
N LYS A 43 19.57 -2.97 -3.49
CA LYS A 43 19.66 -3.64 -2.20
C LYS A 43 19.80 -2.66 -1.02
N PHE A 44 20.76 -1.74 -1.07
CA PHE A 44 20.99 -0.78 0.03
C PHE A 44 19.84 0.21 0.18
N TYR A 45 19.20 0.61 -0.91
CA TYR A 45 18.01 1.47 -0.86
C TYR A 45 16.83 0.78 -0.16
N ILE A 46 16.57 -0.48 -0.51
CA ILE A 46 15.51 -1.28 0.13
C ILE A 46 15.83 -1.51 1.61
N ILE A 47 17.09 -1.86 1.95
CA ILE A 47 17.52 -2.05 3.34
C ILE A 47 17.31 -0.76 4.13
N ALA A 48 17.73 0.41 3.62
CA ALA A 48 17.56 1.68 4.33
C ALA A 48 16.09 2.04 4.58
N HIS A 49 15.20 1.80 3.60
CA HIS A 49 13.76 2.00 3.78
C HIS A 49 13.19 1.03 4.81
N LEU A 50 13.56 -0.25 4.73
CA LEU A 50 13.08 -1.27 5.65
C LEU A 50 13.55 -1.01 7.09
N THR A 51 14.83 -0.66 7.28
CA THR A 51 15.38 -0.31 8.59
C THR A 51 14.68 0.90 9.19
N THR A 52 14.42 1.93 8.38
CA THR A 52 13.68 3.12 8.82
C THR A 52 12.26 2.75 9.26
N LEU A 53 11.57 1.91 8.50
CA LEU A 53 10.22 1.45 8.81
C LEU A 53 10.18 0.63 10.11
N ILE A 54 11.08 -0.35 10.26
CA ILE A 54 11.21 -1.16 11.48
C ILE A 54 11.53 -0.28 12.69
N LEU A 55 12.41 0.70 12.55
CA LEU A 55 12.73 1.62 13.65
C LEU A 55 11.51 2.41 14.10
N PHE A 56 10.67 2.86 13.16
CA PHE A 56 9.41 3.53 13.49
C PHE A 56 8.43 2.60 14.19
N ASP A 57 8.29 1.36 13.72
CA ASP A 57 7.40 0.38 14.36
C ASP A 57 7.87 0.05 15.78
N ILE A 58 9.19 -0.02 16.02
CA ILE A 58 9.76 -0.19 17.37
C ILE A 58 9.43 1.01 18.27
N ILE A 59 9.56 2.24 17.77
CA ILE A 59 9.22 3.44 18.54
C ILE A 59 7.73 3.44 18.89
N ILE A 60 6.86 3.13 17.94
CA ILE A 60 5.42 3.01 18.18
C ILE A 60 5.15 1.91 19.21
N PHE A 61 5.76 0.73 19.07
CA PHE A 61 5.60 -0.35 20.03
C PHE A 61 6.02 0.05 21.45
N LEU A 62 7.19 0.68 21.61
CA LEU A 62 7.69 1.12 22.92
C LEU A 62 6.83 2.23 23.54
N LEU A 63 6.29 3.15 22.74
CA LEU A 63 5.46 4.25 23.24
C LEU A 63 4.00 3.84 23.49
N TYR A 64 3.46 2.91 22.71
CA TYR A 64 2.04 2.56 22.74
C TYR A 64 1.74 1.25 23.45
N ILE A 65 2.59 0.24 23.31
CA ILE A 65 2.30 -1.13 23.79
C ILE A 65 2.97 -1.40 25.13
N MET A 66 4.21 -0.94 25.35
CA MET A 66 4.89 -1.18 26.63
C MET A 66 4.11 -0.65 27.85
N PRO A 67 3.57 0.57 27.83
CA PRO A 67 2.82 1.09 28.98
C PRO A 67 1.53 0.32 29.30
N ILE A 68 0.98 -0.46 28.36
CA ILE A 68 -0.22 -1.27 28.57
C ILE A 68 0.04 -2.38 29.59
N PHE A 69 1.25 -2.94 29.63
CA PHE A 69 1.58 -4.06 30.52
C PHE A 69 1.56 -3.69 32.01
N ASP A 70 1.63 -2.40 32.34
CA ASP A 70 1.61 -1.93 33.73
C ASP A 70 0.17 -1.77 34.28
N TYR A 71 -0.87 -1.87 33.45
CA TYR A 71 -2.26 -1.65 33.87
C TYR A 71 -3.06 -2.96 33.97
N LYS A 72 -3.59 -3.25 35.16
CA LYS A 72 -4.31 -4.51 35.46
C LYS A 72 -5.77 -4.57 34.99
N THR A 73 -6.41 -3.44 34.64
CA THR A 73 -7.87 -3.40 34.42
C THR A 73 -8.31 -2.40 33.33
N VAL A 74 -7.65 -2.38 32.16
CA VAL A 74 -8.15 -1.59 31.03
C VAL A 74 -9.22 -2.40 30.31
N ILE A 75 -10.45 -1.88 30.24
CA ILE A 75 -11.50 -2.45 29.39
C ILE A 75 -11.16 -2.08 27.95
N VAL A 76 -10.66 -3.05 27.19
CA VAL A 76 -10.32 -2.90 25.77
C VAL A 76 -11.50 -3.42 24.95
N THR A 77 -12.11 -2.55 24.15
CA THR A 77 -13.20 -2.89 23.20
C THR A 77 -12.67 -3.57 21.92
N GLY A 78 -11.35 -3.68 21.79
CA GLY A 78 -10.66 -4.17 20.60
C GLY A 78 -10.53 -3.10 19.51
N SER A 79 -10.98 -1.88 19.79
CA SER A 79 -10.81 -0.73 18.89
C SER A 79 -9.36 -0.27 18.90
N SER A 80 -8.83 0.06 17.72
CA SER A 80 -7.51 0.71 17.63
C SER A 80 -7.47 2.06 18.35
N PHE A 81 -8.63 2.68 18.59
CA PHE A 81 -8.74 3.92 19.35
C PHE A 81 -8.52 3.73 20.85
N ASP A 82 -8.78 2.55 21.41
CA ASP A 82 -8.55 2.29 22.83
C ASP A 82 -7.06 2.49 23.16
N ASN A 83 -6.18 2.08 22.25
CA ASN A 83 -4.74 2.30 22.37
C ASN A 83 -4.40 3.80 22.35
N ILE A 84 -5.08 4.60 21.53
CA ILE A 84 -4.83 6.06 21.43
C ILE A 84 -5.32 6.75 22.71
N TYR A 85 -6.52 6.44 23.18
CA TYR A 85 -7.07 6.99 24.42
C TYR A 85 -6.23 6.60 25.63
N PHE A 86 -5.81 5.34 25.70
CA PHE A 86 -4.94 4.85 26.76
C PHE A 86 -3.60 5.59 26.77
N VAL A 87 -2.95 5.71 25.62
CA VAL A 87 -1.68 6.43 25.49
C VAL A 87 -1.84 7.92 25.80
N TYR A 88 -2.95 8.54 25.39
CA TYR A 88 -3.30 9.91 25.75
C TYR A 88 -3.45 10.08 27.27
N SER A 89 -4.05 9.11 27.96
CA SER A 89 -4.24 9.13 29.42
C SER A 89 -2.92 9.05 30.20
N ILE A 90 -1.90 8.39 29.64
CA ILE A 90 -0.55 8.33 30.23
C ILE A 90 0.19 9.64 29.99
N ASN A 91 0.24 10.07 28.72
CA ASN A 91 0.86 11.32 28.34
C ASN A 91 0.16 11.91 27.11
N PRO A 92 -0.47 13.09 27.22
CA PRO A 92 -1.22 13.68 26.12
C PRO A 92 -0.34 14.03 24.91
N ILE A 93 0.99 14.10 25.06
CA ILE A 93 1.93 14.37 23.96
C ILE A 93 2.14 13.12 23.07
N PHE A 94 1.99 11.90 23.60
CA PHE A 94 2.35 10.68 22.88
C PHE A 94 1.56 10.42 21.59
N PRO A 95 0.24 10.69 21.53
CA PRO A 95 -0.54 10.62 20.29
C PRO A 95 -0.06 11.55 19.17
N PHE A 96 0.72 12.59 19.48
CA PHE A 96 1.23 13.54 18.48
C PHE A 96 2.52 13.07 17.78
N PHE A 97 3.25 12.08 18.31
CA PHE A 97 4.48 11.60 17.67
C PHE A 97 4.25 11.00 16.27
N PRO A 98 3.28 10.08 16.06
CA PRO A 98 2.96 9.60 14.71
C PRO A 98 2.54 10.71 13.76
N MET A 99 1.83 11.73 14.26
CA MET A 99 1.45 12.91 13.48
C MET A 99 2.68 13.68 13.01
N LEU A 100 3.64 13.93 13.91
CA LEU A 100 4.87 14.65 13.60
C LEU A 100 5.72 13.89 12.57
N ILE A 101 5.88 12.58 12.75
CA ILE A 101 6.59 11.71 11.78
C ILE A 101 5.91 11.80 10.42
N PHE A 102 4.59 11.73 10.37
CA PHE A 102 3.86 11.81 9.12
C PHE A 102 3.96 13.19 8.45
N ILE A 103 3.91 14.28 9.21
CA ILE A 103 4.12 15.63 8.68
C ILE A 103 5.50 15.73 8.04
N ILE A 104 6.54 15.19 8.70
CA ILE A 104 7.90 15.13 8.14
C ILE A 104 7.91 14.31 6.85
N SER A 105 7.30 13.12 6.82
CA SER A 105 7.19 12.31 5.60
C SER A 105 6.47 13.05 4.47
N SER A 106 5.40 13.76 4.79
CA SER A 106 4.58 14.54 3.86
C SER A 106 5.36 15.69 3.25
N ILE A 107 6.10 16.44 4.08
CA ILE A 107 7.01 17.50 3.64
C ILE A 107 8.09 16.91 2.72
N ASN A 108 8.67 15.75 3.08
CA ASN A 108 9.64 15.07 2.23
C ASN A 108 9.06 14.71 0.86
N TYR A 109 7.84 14.15 0.81
CA TYR A 109 7.17 13.85 -0.45
C TYR A 109 6.86 15.12 -1.27
N LEU A 110 6.46 16.21 -0.62
CA LEU A 110 6.22 17.49 -1.27
C LEU A 110 7.52 18.07 -1.87
N ILE A 111 8.61 18.05 -1.10
CA ILE A 111 9.94 18.46 -1.58
C ILE A 111 10.36 17.60 -2.77
N ILE A 112 10.18 16.29 -2.70
CA ILE A 112 10.46 15.37 -3.79
C ILE A 112 9.63 15.72 -5.04
N ALA A 113 8.33 15.97 -4.88
CA ALA A 113 7.45 16.35 -5.98
C ALA A 113 7.89 17.68 -6.62
N ILE A 114 8.27 18.66 -5.80
CA ILE A 114 8.81 19.96 -6.26
C ILE A 114 10.13 19.74 -7.01
N LEU A 115 11.07 18.99 -6.44
CA LEU A 115 12.36 18.69 -7.08
C LEU A 115 12.20 17.93 -8.39
N ALA A 116 11.29 16.94 -8.42
CA ALA A 116 10.96 16.21 -9.64
C ALA A 116 10.36 17.15 -10.70
N LYS A 117 9.50 18.10 -10.31
CA LYS A 117 8.95 19.11 -11.21
C LYS A 117 10.04 20.00 -11.82
N TYR A 118 11.06 20.38 -11.05
CA TYR A 118 12.13 21.29 -11.53
C TYR A 118 13.25 20.59 -12.31
N LYS A 119 13.59 19.34 -11.97
CA LYS A 119 14.70 18.63 -12.62
C LYS A 119 14.30 17.76 -13.80
N THR A 120 13.05 17.34 -13.86
CA THR A 120 12.61 16.40 -14.89
C THR A 120 11.87 17.13 -15.99
N ASP A 121 12.25 16.87 -17.23
CA ASP A 121 11.56 17.42 -18.37
C ASP A 121 10.14 16.85 -18.45
N LEU A 122 9.16 17.67 -18.06
CA LEU A 122 7.74 17.34 -18.07
C LEU A 122 7.12 17.35 -19.47
N THR A 123 7.91 17.69 -20.50
CA THR A 123 7.46 17.58 -21.90
C THR A 123 7.06 16.15 -22.22
N THR A 124 7.79 15.16 -21.69
CA THR A 124 7.52 13.75 -21.97
C THR A 124 6.19 13.29 -21.33
N PRO A 125 5.33 12.57 -22.08
CA PRO A 125 4.04 12.11 -21.55
C PRO A 125 4.21 11.12 -20.39
N LYS A 126 5.31 10.35 -20.37
CA LYS A 126 5.63 9.43 -19.25
C LYS A 126 5.87 10.20 -17.95
N MET A 127 6.73 11.22 -17.97
CA MET A 127 7.03 12.00 -16.75
C MET A 127 5.83 12.77 -16.24
N ARG A 128 4.98 13.27 -17.14
CA ARG A 128 3.73 13.94 -16.77
C ARG A 128 2.77 13.02 -16.00
N LYS A 129 2.65 11.75 -16.43
CA LYS A 129 1.85 10.74 -15.73
C LYS A 129 2.42 10.41 -14.35
N VAL A 130 3.75 10.23 -14.26
CA VAL A 130 4.44 9.98 -12.98
C VAL A 130 4.19 11.14 -12.00
N ASN A 131 4.38 12.38 -12.46
CA ASN A 131 4.14 13.55 -11.63
C ASN A 131 2.68 13.63 -11.17
N ARG A 132 1.71 13.38 -12.07
CA ARG A 132 0.29 13.34 -11.73
C ARG A 132 -0.02 12.28 -10.67
N SER A 133 0.53 11.07 -10.79
CA SER A 133 0.34 10.02 -9.78
C SER A 133 0.93 10.40 -8.43
N LEU A 134 2.13 10.99 -8.43
CA LEU A 134 2.77 11.42 -7.19
C LEU A 134 1.95 12.52 -6.51
N SER A 135 1.47 13.52 -7.26
CA SER A 135 0.61 14.56 -6.71
C SER A 135 -0.70 14.01 -6.15
N LEU A 136 -1.33 13.04 -6.82
CA LEU A 136 -2.56 12.41 -6.33
C LEU A 136 -2.33 11.60 -5.04
N ILE A 137 -1.26 10.82 -4.99
CA ILE A 137 -0.84 10.05 -3.80
C ILE A 137 -0.60 10.99 -2.62
N VAL A 138 0.16 12.07 -2.85
CA VAL A 138 0.45 13.08 -1.83
C VAL A 138 -0.83 13.77 -1.36
N PHE A 139 -1.68 14.21 -2.29
CA PHE A 139 -2.93 14.89 -1.97
C PHE A 139 -3.88 14.00 -1.16
N LEU A 140 -4.10 12.75 -1.58
CA LEU A 140 -5.00 11.83 -0.90
C LEU A 140 -4.45 11.38 0.46
N ASN A 141 -3.18 10.97 0.54
CA ASN A 141 -2.62 10.50 1.81
C ASN A 141 -2.52 11.64 2.84
N ILE A 142 -2.05 12.83 2.43
CA ILE A 142 -1.95 13.97 3.35
C ILE A 142 -3.34 14.48 3.72
N GLY A 143 -4.22 14.69 2.73
CA GLY A 143 -5.54 15.26 2.96
C GLY A 143 -6.41 14.39 3.87
N LEU A 144 -6.46 13.08 3.61
CA LEU A 144 -7.28 12.16 4.39
C LEU A 144 -6.71 11.91 5.79
N LEU A 145 -5.39 11.92 5.95
CA LEU A 145 -4.82 11.83 7.29
C LEU A 145 -5.03 13.12 8.08
N PHE A 146 -4.86 14.28 7.47
CA PHE A 146 -5.11 15.55 8.12
C PHE A 146 -6.56 15.64 8.62
N LEU A 147 -7.51 15.21 7.78
CA LEU A 147 -8.91 15.08 8.17
C LEU A 147 -9.10 14.12 9.35
N ASN A 148 -8.46 12.94 9.32
CA ASN A 148 -8.52 11.97 10.40
C ASN A 148 -8.00 12.53 11.73
N TYR A 149 -6.89 13.28 11.72
CA TYR A 149 -6.33 13.90 12.93
C TYR A 149 -7.17 15.04 13.47
N ILE A 150 -7.69 15.92 12.62
CA ILE A 150 -8.60 17.00 13.06
C ILE A 150 -9.77 16.40 13.84
N ILE A 151 -10.37 15.34 13.30
CA ILE A 151 -11.53 14.74 13.94
C ILE A 151 -11.11 13.98 15.20
N THR A 152 -10.01 13.22 15.16
CA THR A 152 -9.48 12.56 16.36
C THR A 152 -9.24 13.57 17.49
N TYR A 153 -8.70 14.75 17.17
CA TYR A 153 -8.52 15.83 18.13
C TYR A 153 -9.86 16.32 18.70
N ILE A 154 -10.84 16.68 17.85
CA ILE A 154 -12.18 17.13 18.27
C ILE A 154 -12.86 16.08 19.17
N VAL A 155 -12.80 14.81 18.75
CA VAL A 155 -13.36 13.66 19.46
C VAL A 155 -12.67 13.44 20.81
N SER A 156 -11.34 13.50 20.86
CA SER A 156 -10.56 13.34 22.09
C SER A 156 -10.80 14.47 23.08
N GLU A 157 -10.97 15.70 22.61
CA GLU A 157 -11.24 16.87 23.46
C GLU A 157 -12.61 16.75 24.14
N ASP A 158 -13.66 16.31 23.43
CA ASP A 158 -14.98 16.09 24.04
C ASP A 158 -14.97 14.90 25.00
N SER A 159 -14.28 13.81 24.64
CA SER A 159 -14.23 12.59 25.46
C SER A 159 -13.44 12.79 26.76
N SER A 160 -12.34 13.54 26.72
CA SER A 160 -11.52 13.83 27.91
C SER A 160 -12.28 14.61 29.00
N LYS A 161 -13.32 15.36 28.63
CA LYS A 161 -14.17 16.09 29.57
C LYS A 161 -15.19 15.19 30.26
N LYS A 162 -15.61 14.09 29.61
CA LYS A 162 -16.71 13.22 30.06
C LYS A 162 -16.26 11.86 30.59
N TYR A 163 -15.00 11.47 30.36
CA TYR A 163 -14.45 10.13 30.65
C TYR A 163 -15.22 8.97 30.01
N GLU A 164 -16.14 9.27 29.09
CA GLU A 164 -16.98 8.31 28.36
C GLU A 164 -17.00 8.72 26.89
N VAL A 165 -16.80 7.75 26.00
CA VAL A 165 -16.94 7.94 24.56
C VAL A 165 -18.38 7.64 24.19
N SER A 166 -19.11 8.64 23.70
CA SER A 166 -20.48 8.43 23.22
C SER A 166 -20.49 7.49 22.00
N VAL A 167 -21.60 6.77 21.79
CA VAL A 167 -21.76 5.87 20.63
C VAL A 167 -21.62 6.64 19.31
N ASP A 168 -22.15 7.87 19.25
CA ASP A 168 -22.06 8.74 18.08
C ASP A 168 -20.60 9.13 17.79
N THR A 169 -19.84 9.48 18.83
CA THR A 169 -18.42 9.79 18.76
C THR A 169 -17.63 8.59 18.22
N TRP A 170 -17.88 7.40 18.75
CA TRP A 170 -17.26 6.16 18.29
C TRP A 170 -17.58 5.87 16.81
N PHE A 171 -18.83 6.04 16.41
CA PHE A 171 -19.28 5.80 15.04
C PHE A 171 -18.60 6.76 14.04
N ILE A 172 -18.58 8.07 14.36
CA ILE A 172 -17.91 9.09 13.54
C ILE A 172 -16.42 8.76 13.40
N SER A 173 -15.75 8.44 14.51
CA SER A 173 -14.32 8.11 14.52
C SER A 173 -14.01 6.87 13.66
N THR A 174 -14.86 5.84 13.76
CA THR A 174 -14.73 4.60 12.97
C THR A 174 -14.93 4.87 11.48
N TYR A 175 -15.98 5.61 11.12
CA TYR A 175 -16.28 5.94 9.72
C TYR A 175 -15.13 6.70 9.05
N LEU A 176 -14.52 7.65 9.77
CA LEU A 176 -13.38 8.41 9.25
C LEU A 176 -12.11 7.60 9.15
N SER A 177 -11.90 6.65 10.06
CA SER A 177 -10.81 5.69 9.95
C SER A 177 -10.93 4.87 8.66
N VAL A 178 -12.15 4.46 8.30
CA VAL A 178 -12.40 3.78 7.03
C VAL A 178 -12.03 4.67 5.85
N ILE A 179 -12.41 5.96 5.88
CA ILE A 179 -12.02 6.92 4.83
C ILE A 179 -10.49 7.05 4.74
N TYR A 180 -9.80 7.13 5.86
CA TYR A 180 -8.34 7.17 5.90
C TYR A 180 -7.71 5.91 5.29
N LEU A 181 -8.23 4.72 5.64
CA LEU A 181 -7.78 3.44 5.07
C LEU A 181 -8.01 3.36 3.57
N VAL A 182 -9.12 3.91 3.07
CA VAL A 182 -9.37 4.05 1.62
C VAL A 182 -8.29 4.92 0.97
N GLY A 183 -7.89 6.00 1.63
CA GLY A 183 -6.76 6.84 1.19
C GLY A 183 -5.46 6.05 1.03
N LEU A 184 -5.10 5.26 2.04
CA LEU A 184 -3.91 4.41 1.99
C LEU A 184 -4.00 3.36 0.86
N ALA A 185 -5.18 2.73 0.71
CA ALA A 185 -5.42 1.74 -0.32
C ALA A 185 -5.41 2.33 -1.74
N ALA A 186 -5.80 3.60 -1.91
CA ALA A 186 -5.88 4.27 -3.20
C ALA A 186 -4.52 4.38 -3.92
N ASN A 187 -3.40 4.25 -3.19
CA ASN A 187 -2.06 4.23 -3.76
C ASN A 187 -1.92 3.17 -4.88
N ALA A 188 -2.42 1.95 -4.65
CA ALA A 188 -2.30 0.87 -5.64
C ALA A 188 -3.12 1.14 -6.92
N PRO A 189 -4.43 1.50 -6.85
CA PRO A 189 -5.20 1.92 -8.02
C PRO A 189 -4.58 3.12 -8.77
N ILE A 190 -4.10 4.13 -8.06
CA ILE A 190 -3.48 5.31 -8.68
C ILE A 190 -2.24 4.90 -9.48
N LEU A 191 -1.38 4.06 -8.90
CA LEU A 191 -0.18 3.56 -9.58
C LEU A 191 -0.55 2.64 -10.75
N PHE A 192 -1.54 1.76 -10.59
CA PHE A 192 -2.01 0.87 -11.65
C PHE A 192 -2.53 1.61 -12.88
N ILE A 193 -3.26 2.72 -12.67
CA ILE A 193 -3.81 3.54 -13.76
C ILE A 193 -2.72 4.39 -14.43
N ASN A 194 -1.79 4.96 -13.64
CA ASN A 194 -0.86 5.97 -14.14
C ASN A 194 0.53 5.45 -14.52
N SER A 195 0.92 4.23 -14.10
CA SER A 195 2.23 3.64 -14.37
C SER A 195 2.09 2.31 -15.13
N SER A 196 2.55 2.30 -16.39
CA SER A 196 2.62 1.08 -17.23
C SER A 196 3.46 0.00 -16.56
N ASP A 197 4.61 0.40 -16.02
CA ASP A 197 5.61 -0.50 -15.46
C ASP A 197 5.05 -1.17 -14.19
N TYR A 198 4.33 -0.40 -13.36
CA TYR A 198 3.62 -0.94 -12.18
C TYR A 198 2.47 -1.86 -12.59
N ARG A 199 1.68 -1.47 -13.59
CA ARG A 199 0.55 -2.28 -14.08
C ARG A 199 1.01 -3.64 -14.59
N GLU A 200 2.08 -3.68 -15.37
CA GLU A 200 2.66 -4.93 -15.88
C GLU A 200 3.17 -5.82 -14.75
N ALA A 201 3.89 -5.25 -13.78
CA ALA A 201 4.34 -5.97 -12.60
C ALA A 201 3.15 -6.52 -11.78
N TYR A 202 2.14 -5.71 -11.54
CA TYR A 202 0.93 -6.11 -10.81
C TYR A 202 0.21 -7.27 -11.52
N LEU A 203 -0.03 -7.17 -12.84
CA LEU A 203 -0.70 -8.23 -13.60
C LEU A 203 0.09 -9.53 -13.58
N LYS A 204 1.42 -9.45 -13.60
CA LYS A 204 2.30 -10.63 -13.48
C LYS A 204 2.11 -11.32 -12.13
N GLU A 205 2.20 -10.58 -11.03
CA GLU A 205 2.02 -11.13 -9.67
C GLU A 205 0.58 -11.63 -9.44
N PHE A 206 -0.42 -10.87 -9.89
CA PHE A 206 -1.83 -11.27 -9.79
C PHE A 206 -2.10 -12.60 -10.52
N ASN A 207 -1.48 -12.83 -11.68
CA ASN A 207 -1.58 -14.10 -12.38
C ASN A 207 -0.92 -15.26 -11.62
N LEU A 208 0.15 -15.02 -10.86
CA LEU A 208 0.76 -16.04 -9.99
C LEU A 208 -0.19 -16.40 -8.83
N ILE A 209 -0.76 -15.39 -8.17
CA ILE A 209 -1.76 -15.58 -7.11
C ILE A 209 -2.98 -16.35 -7.65
N LYS A 210 -3.49 -15.95 -8.83
CA LYS A 210 -4.61 -16.64 -9.48
C LYS A 210 -4.28 -18.11 -9.78
N LYS A 211 -3.07 -18.41 -10.25
CA LYS A 211 -2.60 -19.79 -10.48
C LYS A 211 -2.52 -20.58 -9.17
N PHE A 212 -2.04 -19.95 -8.09
CA PHE A 212 -1.97 -20.55 -6.77
C PHE A 212 -3.36 -20.94 -6.24
N PHE A 213 -4.32 -20.01 -6.27
CA PHE A 213 -5.70 -20.31 -5.87
C PHE A 213 -6.36 -21.35 -6.78
N LYS A 214 -6.17 -21.26 -8.10
CA LYS A 214 -6.67 -22.28 -9.03
C LYS A 214 -6.12 -23.66 -8.70
N LYS A 215 -4.85 -23.77 -8.29
CA LYS A 215 -4.26 -25.05 -7.86
C LYS A 215 -4.92 -25.59 -6.59
N ILE A 216 -5.20 -24.74 -5.61
CA ILE A 216 -5.88 -25.13 -4.36
C ILE A 216 -7.30 -25.62 -4.65
N PHE A 217 -8.07 -24.85 -5.43
CA PHE A 217 -9.49 -25.13 -5.64
C PHE A 217 -9.78 -26.16 -6.75
N ASN A 218 -8.89 -26.35 -7.73
CA ASN A 218 -9.11 -27.37 -8.76
C ASN A 218 -8.61 -28.75 -8.33
N ASN A 219 -7.60 -28.85 -7.45
CA ASN A 219 -7.13 -30.13 -6.94
C ASN A 219 -8.07 -30.76 -5.89
N SER A 220 -9.10 -30.03 -5.44
CA SER A 220 -10.15 -30.56 -4.54
C SER A 220 -11.31 -31.22 -5.29
N SER A 221 -11.23 -31.34 -6.62
CA SER A 221 -12.13 -32.22 -7.39
C SER A 221 -11.77 -33.67 -7.08
N THR A 222 -12.24 -34.15 -5.92
CA THR A 222 -12.35 -35.57 -5.64
C THR A 222 -13.06 -36.21 -6.82
N PRO A 223 -12.49 -37.24 -7.45
CA PRO A 223 -13.18 -37.92 -8.53
C PRO A 223 -14.53 -38.36 -7.98
N ILE A 224 -15.60 -37.83 -8.55
CA ILE A 224 -16.95 -38.31 -8.27
C ILE A 224 -16.88 -39.78 -8.65
N LEU A 225 -16.88 -40.65 -7.65
CA LEU A 225 -16.96 -42.07 -7.82
C LEU A 225 -18.33 -42.28 -8.45
N VAL A 226 -18.36 -42.39 -9.78
CA VAL A 226 -19.57 -42.69 -10.53
C VAL A 226 -19.95 -44.08 -10.06
N VAL A 227 -20.82 -44.14 -9.05
CA VAL A 227 -21.40 -45.40 -8.59
C VAL A 227 -22.03 -46.00 -9.84
N PRO A 228 -21.56 -47.18 -10.31
CA PRO A 228 -22.12 -47.79 -11.50
C PRO A 228 -23.62 -47.92 -11.25
N ARG A 229 -24.41 -47.27 -12.09
CA ARG A 229 -25.86 -47.37 -12.03
C ARG A 229 -26.18 -48.85 -12.17
N VAL A 230 -26.64 -49.48 -11.08
CA VAL A 230 -27.15 -50.85 -11.13
C VAL A 230 -28.38 -50.79 -12.03
N VAL A 231 -28.18 -51.19 -13.29
CA VAL A 231 -29.27 -51.36 -14.25
C VAL A 231 -30.04 -52.57 -13.73
N ASN A 232 -31.20 -52.29 -13.13
CA ASN A 232 -32.07 -53.31 -12.59
C ASN A 232 -32.72 -54.04 -13.77
N ASN A 233 -32.18 -55.19 -14.17
CA ASN A 233 -32.59 -56.00 -15.33
C ASN A 233 -34.00 -56.63 -15.22
N ASN A 234 -34.82 -56.24 -14.25
CA ASN A 234 -36.10 -56.90 -13.94
C ASN A 234 -37.29 -56.41 -14.79
N GLN A 235 -37.08 -55.77 -15.95
CA GLN A 235 -38.17 -55.32 -16.82
C GLN A 235 -38.34 -56.11 -18.13
N LEU A 236 -37.68 -57.27 -18.31
CA LEU A 236 -37.69 -57.96 -19.61
C LEU A 236 -38.82 -58.98 -19.86
N ASN A 237 -39.82 -59.11 -18.99
CA ASN A 237 -40.91 -60.07 -19.20
C ASN A 237 -42.30 -59.41 -19.10
N GLN A 238 -42.66 -58.59 -20.09
CA GLN A 238 -44.07 -58.36 -20.41
C GLN A 238 -44.43 -59.20 -21.64
N VAL A 239 -45.05 -60.35 -21.37
CA VAL A 239 -45.68 -61.21 -22.38
C VAL A 239 -46.96 -60.52 -22.83
N THR A 240 -47.03 -60.11 -24.09
CA THR A 240 -48.25 -59.62 -24.73
C THR A 240 -49.16 -60.82 -25.06
N PRO A 241 -50.45 -60.80 -24.66
CA PRO A 241 -51.37 -61.85 -25.04
C PRO A 241 -51.82 -61.66 -26.50
N ILE A 242 -51.77 -62.75 -27.26
CA ILE A 242 -52.30 -62.84 -28.62
C ILE A 242 -53.82 -62.98 -28.50
N ALA A 243 -54.55 -62.00 -29.03
CA ALA A 243 -56.00 -62.08 -29.15
C ALA A 243 -56.37 -62.84 -30.45
N SER A 244 -57.21 -63.85 -30.29
CA SER A 244 -57.88 -64.65 -31.33
C SER A 244 -59.12 -63.95 -31.86
#